data_AF-A0AB33KJ32-F1
#
_entry.id   AF-A0AB33KJ32-F1
#
_cell.length_a   1.000
_cell.length_b   1.000
_cell.length_c   1.000
_cell.angle_alpha   90.00
_cell.angle_beta   90.00
_cell.angle_gamma   90.00
#
_symmetry.space_group_name_H-M   'P 1'
#
loop_
_entity.id
_entity.type
_entity.pdbx_description
1 polymer ?
#
loop_
_entity_poly.entity_id
_entity_poly.type
_entity_poly.pdbx_seq_one_letter_code
_entity_poly.pdbx_strand_id
1 'polypeptide(L)'
;MNDTATPAPAPPSPSSELRAALSEAGLRAGVADTEAGSLVRITPLDPVDAQQLARLIRTGTKRALKAARTLREICAGYRIDLPGPRVRQGRITLGPIQVDDAARLARLLNAVPPATAQPGSGAAPDADTVRTMLIQAFPQSTGGGALSVSVREHTPDLLDLGSIDARTARRLIRALQF
;
A
#
# COMPACT_ATOMS: atom_id res chain seq x y z
N MET A 1 33.46 -36.30 6.48
CA MET A 1 32.07 -35.81 6.69
C MET A 1 32.14 -34.30 6.57
N ASN A 2 31.49 -33.73 5.54
CA ASN A 2 31.63 -32.33 5.16
C ASN A 2 30.71 -31.45 6.00
N ASP A 3 31.30 -30.54 6.78
CA ASP A 3 30.59 -29.42 7.38
C ASP A 3 30.21 -28.42 6.27
N THR A 4 28.92 -28.37 5.96
CA THR A 4 28.37 -27.41 5.00
C THR A 4 28.00 -26.15 5.78
N ALA A 5 28.95 -25.25 5.95
CA ALA A 5 28.70 -23.94 6.56
C ALA A 5 27.85 -23.10 5.59
N THR A 6 26.56 -22.96 5.86
CA THR A 6 25.67 -22.01 5.19
C THR A 6 26.23 -20.59 5.38
N PRO A 7 26.62 -19.86 4.32
CA PRO A 7 27.11 -18.51 4.47
C PRO A 7 26.00 -17.61 5.01
N ALA A 8 26.26 -16.94 6.13
CA ALA A 8 25.36 -15.93 6.67
C ALA A 8 25.16 -14.82 5.62
N PRO A 9 23.92 -14.34 5.40
CA PRO A 9 23.67 -13.27 4.44
C PRO A 9 24.46 -12.02 4.85
N ALA A 10 25.26 -11.49 3.92
CA ALA A 10 26.03 -10.28 4.14
C ALA A 10 25.09 -9.13 4.55
N PRO A 11 25.51 -8.25 5.48
CA PRO A 11 24.70 -7.11 5.87
C PRO A 11 24.40 -6.23 4.64
N PRO A 12 23.17 -5.68 4.54
CA PRO A 12 22.78 -4.86 3.40
C PRO A 12 23.73 -3.67 3.27
N SER A 13 24.20 -3.38 2.05
CA SER A 13 25.06 -2.22 1.81
C SER A 13 24.30 -0.91 2.12
N PRO A 14 25.00 0.16 2.54
CA PRO A 14 24.37 1.47 2.82
C PRO A 14 23.49 1.97 1.66
N SER A 15 23.91 1.73 0.42
CA SER A 15 23.14 2.07 -0.78
C SER A 15 21.85 1.25 -0.93
N SER A 16 21.88 -0.04 -0.57
CA SER A 16 20.69 -0.90 -0.56
C SER A 16 19.70 -0.50 0.53
N GLU A 17 20.21 -0.10 1.71
CA GLU A 17 19.42 0.42 2.82
C GLU A 17 18.70 1.72 2.48
N LEU A 18 19.42 2.66 1.87
CA LEU A 18 18.85 3.93 1.41
C LEU A 18 17.81 3.69 0.31
N ARG A 19 18.10 2.80 -0.65
CA ARG A 19 17.14 2.44 -1.71
C ARG A 19 15.86 1.82 -1.13
N ALA A 20 15.98 0.94 -0.13
CA ALA A 20 14.85 0.36 0.56
C ALA A 20 14.02 1.44 1.27
N ALA A 21 14.66 2.32 2.05
CA ALA A 21 13.98 3.41 2.77
C ALA A 21 13.26 4.38 1.80
N LEU A 22 13.89 4.71 0.67
CA LEU A 22 13.27 5.54 -0.37
C LEU A 22 12.07 4.83 -1.01
N SER A 23 12.20 3.54 -1.33
CA SER A 23 11.09 2.74 -1.88
C SER A 23 9.91 2.62 -0.92
N GLU A 24 10.18 2.44 0.37
CA GLU A 24 9.18 2.41 1.46
C GLU A 24 8.47 3.76 1.59
N ALA A 25 9.21 4.86 1.49
CA ALA A 25 8.69 6.22 1.40
C ALA A 25 8.08 6.57 0.02
N GLY A 26 7.93 5.57 -0.87
CA GLY A 26 7.38 5.73 -2.21
C GLY A 26 8.07 6.80 -3.06
N LEU A 27 9.35 7.05 -2.78
CA LEU A 27 10.25 7.88 -3.55
C LEU A 27 10.94 6.99 -4.59
N ARG A 28 10.77 7.33 -5.88
CA ARG A 28 11.47 6.65 -6.97
C ARG A 28 12.90 7.17 -7.04
N ALA A 29 13.82 6.49 -6.37
CA ALA A 29 15.24 6.80 -6.44
C ALA A 29 15.85 6.19 -7.71
N GLY A 30 15.68 6.86 -8.85
CA GLY A 30 16.57 6.65 -10.00
C GLY A 30 17.86 7.40 -9.71
N VAL A 31 18.92 6.69 -9.34
CA VAL A 31 20.26 7.27 -9.18
C VAL A 31 21.04 6.98 -10.45
N ALA A 32 20.84 7.80 -11.49
CA ALA A 32 21.77 8.03 -12.58
C ALA A 32 21.29 9.18 -13.47
N ASP A 33 22.28 9.85 -14.07
CA ASP A 33 22.19 11.03 -14.92
C ASP A 33 21.32 10.76 -16.16
N THR A 34 20.24 11.51 -16.43
CA THR A 34 20.12 12.31 -17.66
C THR A 34 18.97 13.31 -17.59
N GLU A 35 19.08 14.41 -18.33
CA GLU A 35 18.06 15.44 -18.50
C GLU A 35 16.75 14.89 -19.08
N ALA A 36 15.68 14.95 -18.30
CA ALA A 36 14.33 15.29 -18.74
C ALA A 36 13.40 15.35 -17.53
N GLY A 37 12.94 16.56 -17.21
CA GLY A 37 11.94 16.83 -16.16
C GLY A 37 12.57 17.22 -14.82
N SER A 38 11.89 18.13 -14.10
CA SER A 38 12.26 18.74 -12.82
C SER A 38 12.53 17.70 -11.72
N LEU A 39 13.67 17.01 -11.82
CA LEU A 39 14.14 16.01 -10.88
C LEU A 39 15.27 16.63 -10.07
N VAL A 40 15.06 16.75 -8.76
CA VAL A 40 16.13 17.13 -7.84
C VAL A 40 17.03 15.93 -7.65
N ARG A 41 18.29 16.05 -8.08
CA ARG A 41 19.29 15.00 -7.86
C ARG A 41 19.89 15.13 -6.48
N ILE A 42 20.00 14.00 -5.81
CA ILE A 42 20.86 13.85 -4.65
C ILE A 42 22.24 13.56 -5.22
N THR A 43 23.21 14.44 -4.99
CA THR A 43 24.62 14.21 -5.31
C THR A 43 25.11 12.90 -4.68
N PRO A 44 26.22 12.32 -5.16
CA PRO A 44 26.81 11.14 -4.52
C PRO A 44 26.98 11.40 -3.01
N LEU A 45 26.26 10.61 -2.21
CA LEU A 45 26.30 10.69 -0.76
C LEU A 45 27.44 9.81 -0.25
N ASP A 46 28.19 10.31 0.73
CA ASP A 46 29.05 9.46 1.55
C ASP A 46 28.19 8.38 2.25
N PRO A 47 28.71 7.16 2.47
CA PRO A 47 27.99 6.09 3.16
C PRO A 47 27.36 6.51 4.50
N VAL A 48 28.02 7.38 5.27
CA VAL A 48 27.50 7.87 6.56
C VAL A 48 26.26 8.72 6.35
N ASP A 49 26.31 9.66 5.40
CA ASP A 49 25.17 10.53 5.09
C ASP A 49 24.00 9.75 4.49
N ALA A 50 24.29 8.74 3.66
CA ALA A 50 23.28 7.83 3.14
C ALA A 50 22.56 7.06 4.25
N GLN A 51 23.28 6.58 5.27
CA GLN A 51 22.70 5.92 6.44
C GLN A 51 21.88 6.90 7.30
N GLN A 52 22.38 8.12 7.53
CA GLN A 52 21.65 9.14 8.27
C GLN A 52 20.34 9.52 7.57
N LEU A 53 20.38 9.72 6.25
CA LEU A 53 19.20 10.00 5.45
C LEU A 53 18.20 8.84 5.51
N ALA A 54 18.66 7.60 5.37
CA ALA A 54 17.81 6.42 5.53
C ALA A 54 17.16 6.38 6.92
N ARG A 55 17.92 6.70 7.97
CA ARG A 55 17.40 6.75 9.36
C ARG A 55 16.36 7.85 9.55
N LEU A 56 16.57 9.03 8.97
CA LEU A 56 15.60 10.13 9.01
C LEU A 56 14.31 9.76 8.30
N ILE A 57 14.40 9.17 7.10
CA ILE A 57 13.24 8.68 6.34
C ILE A 57 12.47 7.65 7.16
N ARG A 58 13.14 6.61 7.68
CA ARG A 58 12.51 5.56 8.50
C ARG A 58 11.87 6.14 9.76
N THR A 59 12.52 7.11 10.41
CA THR A 59 12.00 7.74 11.64
C THR A 59 10.78 8.62 11.35
N GLY A 60 10.84 9.44 10.31
CA GLY A 60 9.75 10.33 9.90
C GLY A 60 8.52 9.57 9.38
N THR A 61 8.74 8.43 8.70
CA THR A 61 7.66 7.59 8.16
C THR A 61 7.22 6.47 9.10
N LYS A 62 7.91 6.26 10.25
CA LYS A 62 7.71 5.14 11.19
C LYS A 62 6.24 4.85 11.51
N ARG A 63 5.47 5.89 11.85
CA ARG A 63 4.06 5.73 12.25
C ARG A 63 3.17 5.29 11.08
N ALA A 64 3.40 5.86 9.89
CA ALA A 64 2.66 5.52 8.69
C ALA A 64 3.05 4.11 8.18
N LEU A 65 4.33 3.76 8.22
CA LEU A 65 4.81 2.41 7.87
C LEU A 65 4.26 1.35 8.82
N LYS A 66 4.20 1.64 10.13
CA LYS A 66 3.56 0.72 11.09
C LYS A 66 2.10 0.47 10.74
N ALA A 67 1.33 1.53 10.47
CA ALA A 67 -0.07 1.39 10.08
C ALA A 67 -0.23 0.65 8.73
N ALA A 68 0.61 0.94 7.74
CA ALA A 68 0.62 0.25 6.46
C ALA A 68 0.91 -1.26 6.62
N ARG A 69 1.86 -1.63 7.47
CA ARG A 69 2.19 -3.02 7.79
C ARG A 69 1.03 -3.72 8.50
N THR A 70 0.44 -3.10 9.52
CA THR A 70 -0.71 -3.68 10.22
C THR A 70 -1.92 -3.86 9.30
N LEU A 71 -2.20 -2.90 8.40
CA LEU A 71 -3.26 -3.06 7.40
C LEU A 71 -2.99 -4.27 6.49
N ARG A 72 -1.75 -4.44 6.02
CA ARG A 72 -1.37 -5.60 5.21
C ARG A 72 -1.56 -6.91 5.97
N GLU A 73 -1.13 -6.98 7.23
CA GLU A 73 -1.26 -8.18 8.06
C GLU A 73 -2.73 -8.55 8.29
N ILE A 74 -3.60 -7.58 8.57
CA ILE A 74 -5.04 -7.79 8.73
C ILE A 74 -5.66 -8.26 7.41
N CYS A 75 -5.39 -7.58 6.31
CA CYS A 75 -5.96 -7.94 5.00
C CYS A 75 -5.49 -9.33 4.55
N ALA A 76 -4.23 -9.67 4.78
CA ALA A 76 -3.71 -11.01 4.52
C ALA A 76 -4.45 -12.08 5.35
N GLY A 77 -4.79 -11.77 6.61
CA GLY A 77 -5.64 -12.64 7.46
C GLY A 77 -7.02 -12.93 6.84
N TYR A 78 -7.58 -11.96 6.11
CA TYR A 78 -8.83 -12.11 5.36
C TYR A 78 -8.66 -12.60 3.92
N ARG A 79 -7.44 -13.03 3.52
CA ARG A 79 -7.10 -13.44 2.16
C ARG A 79 -7.34 -12.35 1.10
N ILE A 80 -7.09 -11.10 1.47
CA ILE A 80 -7.14 -9.94 0.58
C ILE A 80 -5.71 -9.56 0.25
N ASP A 81 -5.31 -9.67 -1.02
CA ASP A 81 -3.97 -9.26 -1.44
C ASP A 81 -3.94 -7.75 -1.71
N LEU A 82 -3.12 -7.05 -0.94
CA LEU A 82 -2.83 -5.64 -1.12
C LEU A 82 -1.36 -5.49 -1.49
N PRO A 83 -1.04 -5.16 -2.75
CA PRO A 83 0.33 -4.99 -3.18
C PRO A 83 0.95 -3.89 -2.35
N GLY A 84 2.03 -4.26 -1.66
CA GLY A 84 2.45 -3.65 -0.41
C GLY A 84 2.22 -2.14 -0.29
N PRO A 85 1.43 -1.67 0.71
CA PRO A 85 1.13 -0.26 0.88
C PRO A 85 2.40 0.58 1.05
N ARG A 86 2.47 1.69 0.33
CA ARG A 86 3.62 2.61 0.31
C ARG A 86 3.28 3.91 1.00
N VAL A 87 4.22 4.51 1.71
CA VAL A 87 3.99 5.80 2.37
C VAL A 87 4.50 6.93 1.49
N ARG A 88 3.63 7.69 0.82
CA ARG A 88 4.01 8.86 0.03
C ARG A 88 3.48 10.12 0.71
N GLN A 89 4.36 11.10 0.98
CA GLN A 89 3.99 12.39 1.58
C GLN A 89 3.17 12.25 2.89
N GLY A 90 3.51 11.26 3.73
CA GLY A 90 2.78 10.99 4.99
C GLY A 90 1.41 10.30 4.81
N ARG A 91 1.03 9.96 3.57
CA ARG A 91 -0.17 9.18 3.25
C ARG A 91 0.20 7.76 2.86
N ILE A 92 -0.66 6.81 3.20
CA ILE A 92 -0.53 5.39 2.87
C ILE A 92 -1.28 5.17 1.56
N THR A 93 -0.53 4.89 0.49
CA THR A 93 -1.07 4.46 -0.79
C THR A 93 -1.37 2.97 -0.70
N LEU A 94 -2.63 2.60 -0.91
CA LEU A 94 -3.08 1.20 -0.85
C LEU A 94 -2.76 0.46 -2.16
N GLY A 95 -2.79 1.17 -3.29
CA GLY A 95 -2.35 0.66 -4.58
C GLY A 95 -3.43 -0.15 -5.30
N PRO A 96 -3.06 -0.78 -6.43
CA PRO A 96 -4.00 -1.58 -7.22
C PRO A 96 -4.44 -2.82 -6.44
N ILE A 97 -5.69 -3.24 -6.55
CA ILE A 97 -6.24 -4.43 -5.91
C ILE A 97 -7.13 -5.16 -6.92
N GLN A 98 -7.19 -6.49 -6.84
CA GLN A 98 -8.11 -7.29 -7.64
C GLN A 98 -9.57 -6.95 -7.26
N VAL A 99 -10.47 -6.92 -8.24
CA VAL A 99 -11.90 -6.58 -7.99
C VAL A 99 -12.53 -7.55 -6.99
N ASP A 100 -12.17 -8.84 -7.03
CA ASP A 100 -12.62 -9.83 -6.05
C ASP A 100 -12.20 -9.49 -4.61
N ASP A 101 -10.94 -9.09 -4.44
CA ASP A 101 -10.37 -8.73 -3.15
C ASP A 101 -10.92 -7.39 -2.64
N ALA A 102 -11.17 -6.45 -3.55
CA ALA A 102 -11.88 -5.21 -3.25
C ALA A 102 -13.33 -5.48 -2.83
N ALA A 103 -14.03 -6.44 -3.45
CA ALA A 103 -15.37 -6.84 -3.06
C ALA A 103 -15.37 -7.49 -1.67
N ARG A 104 -14.36 -8.32 -1.34
CA ARG A 104 -14.15 -8.86 0.01
C ARG A 104 -13.93 -7.72 1.02
N LEU A 105 -13.07 -6.76 0.69
CA LEU A 105 -12.82 -5.59 1.54
C LEU A 105 -14.10 -4.79 1.76
N ALA A 106 -14.88 -4.52 0.72
CA ALA A 106 -16.15 -3.81 0.85
C ALA A 106 -17.11 -4.54 1.80
N ARG A 107 -17.22 -5.86 1.68
CA ARG A 107 -18.06 -6.68 2.58
C ARG A 107 -17.56 -6.66 4.03
N LEU A 108 -16.24 -6.69 4.26
CA LEU A 108 -15.66 -6.52 5.61
C LEU A 108 -15.99 -5.16 6.21
N LEU A 109 -16.12 -4.13 5.37
CA LEU A 109 -16.56 -2.80 5.77
C LEU A 109 -18.10 -2.70 5.92
N ASN A 110 -18.80 -3.83 5.92
CA ASN A 110 -20.27 -3.93 5.97
C ASN A 110 -20.99 -3.27 4.78
N ALA A 111 -20.35 -3.22 3.61
CA ALA A 111 -21.04 -2.82 2.39
C ALA A 111 -22.11 -3.86 2.00
N VAL A 112 -23.35 -3.40 1.83
CA VAL A 112 -24.44 -4.22 1.33
C VAL A 112 -24.39 -4.21 -0.21
N PRO A 113 -24.36 -5.37 -0.89
CA PRO A 113 -24.47 -5.41 -2.34
C PRO A 113 -25.78 -4.77 -2.79
N PRO A 114 -25.79 -3.96 -3.87
CA PRO A 114 -27.05 -3.47 -4.41
C PRO A 114 -27.95 -4.64 -4.83
N ALA A 115 -29.26 -4.50 -4.62
CA ALA A 115 -30.25 -5.57 -4.86
C ALA A 115 -30.29 -6.07 -6.33
N THR A 116 -29.66 -5.33 -7.24
CA THR A 116 -29.48 -5.69 -8.66
C THR A 116 -28.34 -6.69 -8.90
N ALA A 117 -27.48 -6.96 -7.91
CA ALA A 117 -26.46 -8.00 -7.98
C ALA A 117 -27.12 -9.36 -7.70
N GLN A 118 -27.56 -10.06 -8.75
CA GLN A 118 -28.21 -11.37 -8.65
C GLN A 118 -27.36 -12.36 -7.82
N PRO A 119 -27.84 -12.84 -6.67
CA PRO A 119 -27.15 -13.88 -5.91
C PRO A 119 -27.31 -15.21 -6.66
N GLY A 120 -26.20 -15.78 -7.13
CA GLY A 120 -26.17 -17.11 -7.77
C GLY A 120 -25.75 -17.13 -9.25
N SER A 121 -25.57 -15.96 -9.87
CA SER A 121 -24.78 -15.87 -11.09
C SER A 121 -23.32 -16.05 -10.68
N GLY A 122 -22.63 -17.10 -11.11
CA GLY A 122 -21.18 -17.24 -10.93
C GLY A 122 -20.35 -16.17 -11.68
N ALA A 123 -20.96 -15.03 -12.01
CA ALA A 123 -20.30 -13.88 -12.64
C ALA A 123 -19.40 -13.17 -11.64
N ALA A 124 -18.21 -12.83 -12.11
CA ALA A 124 -17.26 -12.00 -11.39
C ALA A 124 -17.91 -10.67 -10.96
N PRO A 125 -17.56 -10.14 -9.77
CA PRO A 125 -18.05 -8.85 -9.30
C PRO A 125 -17.70 -7.74 -10.29
N ASP A 126 -18.67 -6.90 -10.62
CA ASP A 126 -18.48 -5.73 -11.48
C ASP A 126 -17.66 -4.65 -10.76
N ALA A 127 -16.65 -4.11 -11.44
CA ALA A 127 -15.69 -3.16 -10.88
C ALA A 127 -16.35 -1.83 -10.44
N ASP A 128 -17.34 -1.35 -11.20
CA ASP A 128 -18.06 -0.11 -10.87
C ASP A 128 -18.99 -0.30 -9.66
N THR A 129 -19.61 -1.46 -9.56
CA THR A 129 -20.39 -1.85 -8.38
C THR A 129 -19.52 -1.90 -7.14
N VAL A 130 -18.36 -2.59 -7.20
CA VAL A 130 -17.42 -2.69 -6.07
C VAL A 130 -16.85 -1.31 -5.68
N ARG A 131 -16.53 -0.48 -6.68
CA ARG A 131 -16.11 0.91 -6.47
C ARG A 131 -17.16 1.70 -5.69
N THR A 132 -18.42 1.60 -6.07
CA THR A 132 -19.54 2.29 -5.40
C THR A 132 -19.69 1.79 -3.96
N MET A 133 -19.64 0.47 -3.75
CA MET A 133 -19.69 -0.13 -2.41
C MET A 133 -18.57 0.39 -1.51
N LEU A 134 -17.34 0.49 -2.02
CA LEU A 134 -16.19 0.99 -1.27
C LEU A 134 -16.33 2.48 -0.94
N ILE A 135 -16.74 3.31 -1.90
CA ILE A 135 -16.94 4.76 -1.68
C ILE A 135 -18.01 5.02 -0.62
N GLN A 136 -19.04 4.18 -0.54
CA GLN A 136 -20.11 4.30 0.45
C GLN A 136 -19.73 3.75 1.83
N ALA A 137 -19.16 2.55 1.91
CA ALA A 137 -18.88 1.89 3.18
C ALA A 137 -17.67 2.48 3.89
N PHE A 138 -16.64 2.89 3.14
CA PHE A 138 -15.37 3.35 3.73
C PHE A 138 -15.52 4.56 4.67
N PRO A 139 -16.27 5.62 4.34
CA PRO A 139 -16.50 6.72 5.27
C PRO A 139 -17.27 6.29 6.51
N GLN A 140 -18.19 5.34 6.41
CA GLN A 140 -18.95 4.85 7.57
C GLN A 140 -18.04 4.08 8.53
N SER A 141 -17.23 3.17 8.02
CA SER A 141 -16.31 2.37 8.84
C SER A 141 -15.15 3.21 9.41
N THR A 142 -14.74 4.29 8.73
CA THR A 142 -13.60 5.13 9.14
C THR A 142 -14.02 6.46 9.79
N GLY A 143 -15.32 6.66 10.07
CA GLY A 143 -15.83 7.88 10.71
C GLY A 143 -15.54 9.16 9.91
N GLY A 144 -15.82 9.14 8.61
CA GLY A 144 -15.70 10.26 7.68
C GLY A 144 -14.43 10.30 6.83
N GLY A 145 -13.62 9.23 6.81
CA GLY A 145 -12.47 9.15 5.91
C GLY A 145 -12.92 8.98 4.46
N ALA A 146 -12.26 9.67 3.52
CA ALA A 146 -12.52 9.50 2.08
C ALA A 146 -11.50 8.54 1.46
N LEU A 147 -11.99 7.66 0.58
CA LEU A 147 -11.16 6.80 -0.25
C LEU A 147 -11.43 7.13 -1.72
N SER A 148 -10.39 7.50 -2.45
CA SER A 148 -10.45 7.59 -3.90
C SER A 148 -10.33 6.19 -4.48
N VAL A 149 -11.32 5.79 -5.28
CA VAL A 149 -11.33 4.51 -6.00
C VAL A 149 -11.56 4.79 -7.47
N SER A 150 -10.68 4.25 -8.33
CA SER A 150 -10.77 4.37 -9.78
C SER A 150 -10.56 3.01 -10.44
N VAL A 151 -11.34 2.71 -11.48
CA VAL A 151 -11.14 1.53 -12.34
C VAL A 151 -9.97 1.82 -13.28
N ARG A 152 -9.04 0.87 -13.43
CA ARG A 152 -7.97 1.01 -14.43
C ARG A 152 -8.50 0.71 -15.83
N GLU A 153 -8.48 1.70 -16.71
CA GLU A 153 -9.00 1.61 -18.08
C GLU A 153 -8.42 0.43 -18.90
N HIS A 154 -7.17 0.03 -18.63
CA HIS A 154 -6.47 -1.00 -19.41
C HIS A 154 -6.37 -2.35 -18.67
N THR A 155 -6.92 -2.45 -17.45
CA THR A 155 -6.96 -3.66 -16.61
C THR A 155 -8.24 -3.63 -15.77
N PRO A 156 -9.40 -3.98 -16.34
CA PRO A 156 -10.70 -3.82 -15.68
C PRO A 156 -10.84 -4.69 -14.41
N ASP A 157 -10.04 -5.74 -14.30
CA ASP A 157 -9.99 -6.62 -13.12
C ASP A 157 -9.23 -5.99 -11.93
N LEU A 158 -8.66 -4.79 -12.11
CA LEU A 158 -7.93 -4.06 -11.08
C LEU A 158 -8.59 -2.71 -10.76
N LEU A 159 -8.81 -2.48 -9.47
CA LEU A 159 -9.18 -1.19 -8.90
C LEU A 159 -7.95 -0.51 -8.31
N ASP A 160 -7.76 0.78 -8.55
CA ASP A 160 -6.74 1.55 -7.83
C ASP A 160 -7.34 2.17 -6.57
N LEU A 161 -6.90 1.68 -5.42
CA LEU A 161 -7.23 2.26 -4.12
C LEU A 161 -6.19 3.34 -3.85
N GLY A 162 -6.64 4.60 -3.83
CA GLY A 162 -5.78 5.77 -3.70
C GLY A 162 -5.02 5.85 -2.37
N SER A 163 -4.75 7.07 -1.93
CA SER A 163 -3.99 7.30 -0.69
C SER A 163 -4.88 7.75 0.45
N ILE A 164 -4.62 7.22 1.64
CA ILE A 164 -5.29 7.60 2.89
C ILE A 164 -4.28 8.15 3.88
N ASP A 165 -4.68 9.10 4.72
CA ASP A 165 -3.78 9.60 5.76
C ASP A 165 -3.64 8.60 6.92
N ALA A 166 -2.63 8.81 7.78
CA ALA A 166 -2.34 7.93 8.91
C ALA A 166 -3.45 7.91 10.00
N ARG A 167 -4.32 8.91 10.08
CA ARG A 167 -5.48 8.91 10.99
C ARG A 167 -6.57 8.00 10.44
N THR A 168 -6.89 8.15 9.16
CA THR A 168 -7.85 7.30 8.43
C THR A 168 -7.41 5.84 8.43
N ALA A 169 -6.14 5.55 8.17
CA ALA A 169 -5.60 4.19 8.25
C ALA A 169 -5.74 3.56 9.63
N ARG A 170 -5.53 4.31 10.71
CA ARG A 170 -5.73 3.80 12.08
C ARG A 170 -7.19 3.49 12.38
N ARG A 171 -8.12 4.29 11.86
CA ARG A 171 -9.56 4.03 12.02
C ARG A 171 -9.98 2.80 11.22
N LEU A 172 -9.44 2.65 10.00
CA LEU A 172 -9.63 1.46 9.18
C LEU A 172 -9.11 0.19 9.89
N ILE A 173 -7.91 0.23 10.45
CA ILE A 173 -7.36 -0.89 11.26
C ILE A 173 -8.35 -1.28 12.37
N ARG A 174 -8.89 -0.30 13.11
CA ARG A 174 -9.87 -0.59 14.17
C ARG A 174 -11.14 -1.22 13.60
N ALA A 175 -11.65 -0.71 12.48
CA ALA A 175 -12.86 -1.25 11.87
C ALA A 175 -12.71 -2.69 11.38
N LEU A 176 -11.50 -3.09 10.96
CA LEU A 176 -11.20 -4.43 10.46
C LEU A 176 -10.77 -5.43 11.56
N GLN A 177 -10.62 -4.99 12.81
CA GLN A 177 -10.23 -5.86 13.93
C GLN A 177 -11.42 -6.42 14.72
N PHE A 178 -12.66 -6.09 14.32
CA PHE A 178 -13.90 -6.53 14.95
C PHE A 178 -14.65 -7.50 14.05
#